data_AF-A0A327HG51-F1
#
_entry.id   AF-A0A327HG51-F1
#
_cell.length_a   1.000
_cell.length_b   1.000
_cell.length_c   1.000
_cell.angle_alpha   90.00
_cell.angle_beta   90.00
_cell.angle_gamma   90.00
#
_symmetry.space_group_name_H-M   'P 1'
#
loop_
_entity.id
_entity.type
_entity.pdbx_description
1 polymer ?
#
loop_
_entity_poly.entity_id
_entity_poly.type
_entity_poly.pdbx_seq_one_letter_code
_entity_poly.pdbx_strand_id
1 'polypeptide(L)'
;MFSLITPKPIKCIRFQSIMRTVKEYYIGAFSADNLFGFRMIISFSSIVILLYCIGLAALVWRAKSKGFENKFMSVLLVCEGIKASFIIAQVTPYIRSYEWLQDILWHWTIDVFFTAHITAIIMYLCIPIYYRLNRLSFMNRPSFKKHAWYIAPALGITIWLLIRTVPAFYVSDATWVVCEEGEEPTTDRWFGEDEEWRMDIEEEFKETGDCTASYEATVTTQPPGLWAIALGSPLVSLLALLFIRSSIKSYQEGDNPDFSKSLTSRSLYIGFLGKVIILLFWLGLLILIGVVNGGQVTFVDETLWRYGDPNFTERLMFFAWIFSLTLTPAAIAFEAMMFVHATLKDTVFGIDNNLRKTFTTAVFTGLGVISFIVGSELMESVIGYGAAGGVFVGLSLLAVRKPILVILDKASNRFIPSTHTPEETAYLEAYATAMEDLVITAEERKLLETVAAAYGLSDKIVKQLESEYDSSLEEE
;
A
#
# COMPACT_ATOMS: atom_id res chain seq x y z
N MET A 1 -8.01 31.29 -13.80
CA MET A 1 -8.56 32.50 -13.15
C MET A 1 -9.80 32.03 -12.38
N PHE A 2 -9.78 32.16 -11.05
CA PHE A 2 -10.70 31.50 -10.13
C PHE A 2 -12.17 31.82 -10.42
N SER A 3 -12.97 30.80 -10.77
CA SER A 3 -14.43 30.87 -10.68
C SER A 3 -14.83 30.41 -9.28
N LEU A 4 -15.11 31.37 -8.42
CA LEU A 4 -15.78 31.16 -7.14
C LEU A 4 -17.14 30.51 -7.40
N ILE A 5 -17.31 29.27 -6.95
CA ILE A 5 -18.61 28.62 -6.85
C ILE A 5 -19.43 29.42 -5.85
N THR A 6 -20.40 30.20 -6.34
CA THR A 6 -21.39 30.87 -5.50
C THR A 6 -22.33 29.82 -4.89
N PRO A 7 -22.72 29.94 -3.60
CA PRO A 7 -23.65 29.02 -2.98
C PRO A 7 -25.03 29.12 -3.65
N LYS A 8 -25.50 28.04 -4.28
CA LYS A 8 -26.89 27.94 -4.78
C LYS A 8 -27.84 27.86 -3.58
N PRO A 9 -29.04 28.48 -3.66
CA PRO A 9 -30.00 28.50 -2.56
C PRO A 9 -30.58 27.09 -2.30
N ILE A 10 -30.61 26.72 -1.03
CA ILE A 10 -31.26 25.52 -0.49
C ILE A 10 -32.75 25.55 -0.86
N LYS A 11 -33.14 24.79 -1.88
CA LYS A 11 -34.53 24.39 -2.05
C LYS A 11 -34.73 23.09 -1.28
N CYS A 12 -35.29 23.19 -0.08
CA CYS A 12 -35.90 22.07 0.62
C CYS A 12 -37.08 21.57 -0.21
N ILE A 13 -36.85 20.59 -1.08
CA ILE A 13 -37.90 19.69 -1.55
C ILE A 13 -37.79 18.46 -0.65
N ARG A 14 -38.82 18.27 0.16
CA ARG A 14 -38.98 17.19 1.13
C ARG A 14 -39.30 15.89 0.37
N PHE A 15 -38.28 15.21 -0.15
CA PHE A 15 -38.33 13.76 -0.36
C PHE A 15 -37.83 13.14 0.94
N GLN A 16 -38.72 12.50 1.67
CA GLN A 16 -38.41 11.86 2.94
C GLN A 16 -37.86 10.46 2.66
N SER A 17 -36.72 10.36 1.94
CA SER A 17 -35.93 9.11 1.91
C SER A 17 -35.24 8.99 3.27
N ILE A 18 -35.23 7.80 3.87
CA ILE A 18 -34.62 7.57 5.17
C ILE A 18 -33.11 7.80 5.05
N MET A 19 -32.63 8.96 5.50
CA MET A 19 -31.20 9.28 5.51
C MET A 19 -30.48 8.37 6.49
N ARG A 20 -29.57 7.53 5.98
CA ARG A 20 -28.75 6.63 6.80
C ARG A 20 -27.90 7.43 7.78
N THR A 21 -27.91 7.02 9.04
CA THR A 21 -27.07 7.61 10.09
C THR A 21 -25.64 7.09 10.00
N VAL A 22 -24.68 7.84 10.57
CA VAL A 22 -23.28 7.39 10.67
C VAL A 22 -23.15 6.03 11.38
N LYS A 23 -23.98 5.80 12.41
CA LYS A 23 -24.00 4.55 13.14
C LYS A 23 -24.41 3.39 12.24
N GLU A 24 -25.49 3.56 11.47
CA GLU A 24 -25.97 2.54 10.53
C GLU A 24 -24.98 2.29 9.39
N TYR A 25 -24.24 3.32 8.94
CA TYR A 25 -23.17 3.16 7.97
C TYR A 25 -22.08 2.21 8.48
N TYR A 26 -21.51 2.48 9.65
CA TYR A 26 -20.45 1.62 10.18
C TYR A 26 -20.95 0.23 10.59
N ILE A 27 -22.15 0.11 11.16
CA ILE A 27 -22.74 -1.21 11.44
C ILE A 27 -22.89 -2.01 10.15
N GLY A 28 -23.37 -1.37 9.08
CA GLY A 28 -23.43 -2.00 7.76
C GLY A 28 -22.05 -2.38 7.25
N ALA A 29 -21.07 -1.48 7.30
CA ALA A 29 -19.73 -1.73 6.76
C ALA A 29 -19.05 -2.97 7.35
N PHE A 30 -19.37 -3.35 8.60
CA PHE A 30 -18.83 -4.55 9.27
C PHE A 30 -19.79 -5.77 9.24
N SER A 31 -20.86 -5.72 8.44
CA SER A 31 -21.77 -6.86 8.25
C SER A 31 -21.14 -8.00 7.45
N ALA A 32 -21.78 -9.18 7.48
CA ALA A 32 -21.39 -10.34 6.67
C ALA A 32 -21.41 -10.00 5.17
N ASP A 33 -22.47 -9.32 4.70
CA ASP A 33 -22.58 -8.87 3.30
C ASP A 33 -21.41 -7.99 2.83
N ASN A 34 -20.72 -7.36 3.78
CA ASN A 34 -19.59 -6.47 3.55
C ASN A 34 -18.25 -7.11 3.92
N LEU A 35 -18.19 -8.46 3.83
CA LEU A 35 -17.00 -9.26 4.11
C LEU A 35 -16.43 -8.94 5.49
N PHE A 36 -17.29 -8.74 6.48
CA PHE A 36 -16.93 -8.39 7.86
C PHE A 36 -16.03 -7.15 7.98
N GLY A 37 -16.23 -6.15 7.10
CA GLY A 37 -15.46 -4.91 7.11
C GLY A 37 -14.10 -5.01 6.45
N PHE A 38 -13.88 -6.00 5.57
CA PHE A 38 -12.61 -6.16 4.87
C PHE A 38 -12.18 -4.89 4.13
N ARG A 39 -13.12 -4.23 3.43
CA ARG A 39 -12.90 -2.94 2.75
C ARG A 39 -12.45 -1.84 3.72
N MET A 40 -13.04 -1.78 4.91
CA MET A 40 -12.63 -0.84 5.97
C MET A 40 -11.22 -1.13 6.47
N ILE A 41 -10.88 -2.39 6.70
CA ILE A 41 -9.53 -2.80 7.13
C ILE A 41 -8.48 -2.35 6.12
N ILE A 42 -8.76 -2.50 4.82
CA ILE A 42 -7.89 -2.04 3.73
C ILE A 42 -7.72 -0.52 3.79
N SER A 43 -8.82 0.22 3.95
CA SER A 43 -8.82 1.69 4.01
C SER A 43 -8.05 2.22 5.22
N PHE A 44 -8.26 1.67 6.42
CA PHE A 44 -7.46 2.02 7.61
C PHE A 44 -5.99 1.65 7.45
N SER A 45 -5.69 0.48 6.91
CA SER A 45 -4.30 0.05 6.65
C SER A 45 -3.60 1.00 5.68
N SER A 46 -4.33 1.50 4.68
CA SER A 46 -3.83 2.48 3.71
C SER A 46 -3.41 3.80 4.36
N ILE A 47 -4.13 4.26 5.39
CA ILE A 47 -3.75 5.43 6.20
C ILE A 47 -2.44 5.15 6.95
N VAL A 48 -2.36 3.98 7.61
CA VAL A 48 -1.16 3.61 8.37
C VAL A 48 0.07 3.52 7.45
N ILE A 49 -0.10 2.95 6.25
CA ILE A 49 0.97 2.85 5.24
C ILE A 49 1.39 4.23 4.73
N LEU A 50 0.44 5.14 4.48
CA LEU A 50 0.74 6.52 4.12
C LEU A 50 1.58 7.21 5.20
N LEU A 51 1.14 7.14 6.46
CA LEU A 51 1.85 7.74 7.59
C LEU A 51 3.25 7.12 7.77
N TYR A 52 3.36 5.80 7.61
CA TYR A 52 4.62 5.09 7.64
C TYR A 52 5.57 5.60 6.55
N CYS A 53 5.12 5.69 5.30
CA CYS A 53 5.93 6.19 4.19
C CYS A 53 6.37 7.66 4.39
N ILE A 54 5.49 8.51 4.91
CA ILE A 54 5.83 9.90 5.26
C ILE A 54 6.88 9.95 6.37
N GLY A 55 6.73 9.11 7.41
CA GLY A 55 7.69 8.99 8.49
C GLY A 55 9.08 8.57 7.99
N LEU A 56 9.14 7.55 7.13
CA LEU A 56 10.38 7.11 6.50
C LEU A 56 10.98 8.18 5.59
N ALA A 57 10.15 8.85 4.78
CA ALA A 57 10.61 9.93 3.93
C ALA A 57 11.26 11.05 4.77
N ALA A 58 10.70 11.39 5.93
CA ALA A 58 11.26 12.37 6.85
C ALA A 58 12.60 11.90 7.45
N LEU A 59 12.70 10.64 7.87
CA LEU A 59 13.93 10.06 8.40
C LEU A 59 15.05 10.03 7.35
N VAL A 60 14.76 9.52 6.14
CA VAL A 60 15.71 9.47 5.02
C VAL A 60 16.20 10.87 4.66
N TRP A 61 15.30 11.86 4.64
CA TRP A 61 15.67 13.25 4.40
C TRP A 61 16.60 13.80 5.49
N ARG A 62 16.31 13.52 6.76
CA ARG A 62 17.11 13.99 7.90
C ARG A 62 18.49 13.33 7.96
N ALA A 63 18.57 12.01 7.71
CA ALA A 63 19.81 11.24 7.78
C ALA A 63 20.94 11.84 6.92
N LYS A 64 20.61 12.39 5.74
CA LYS A 64 21.60 13.11 4.90
C LYS A 64 20.96 14.23 4.11
N SER A 65 20.62 15.32 4.80
CA SER A 65 19.90 16.48 4.22
C SER A 65 20.61 17.19 3.06
N LYS A 66 21.93 16.99 2.89
CA LYS A 66 22.71 17.52 1.76
C LYS A 66 22.83 16.53 0.58
N GLY A 67 22.55 15.24 0.81
CA GLY A 67 22.63 14.19 -0.22
C GLY A 67 21.44 14.27 -1.17
N PHE A 68 21.69 14.36 -2.48
CA PHE A 68 20.60 14.44 -3.46
C PHE A 68 19.87 13.11 -3.63
N GLU A 69 20.56 11.98 -3.42
CA GLU A 69 20.00 10.64 -3.41
C GLU A 69 18.92 10.50 -2.32
N ASN A 70 19.19 10.98 -1.10
CA ASN A 70 18.23 10.94 0.01
C ASN A 70 17.00 11.82 -0.26
N LYS A 71 17.20 13.00 -0.85
CA LYS A 71 16.07 13.87 -1.24
C LYS A 71 15.19 13.21 -2.30
N PHE A 72 15.81 12.62 -3.31
CA PHE A 72 15.11 11.86 -4.33
C PHE A 72 14.31 10.70 -3.71
N MET A 73 14.94 9.90 -2.84
CA MET A 73 14.28 8.76 -2.23
C MET A 73 13.13 9.18 -1.30
N SER A 74 13.33 10.23 -0.52
CA SER A 74 12.31 10.80 0.36
C SER A 74 11.07 11.26 -0.41
N VAL A 75 11.24 12.00 -1.51
CA VAL A 75 10.13 12.44 -2.36
C VAL A 75 9.43 11.24 -3.02
N LEU A 76 10.19 10.23 -3.43
CA LEU A 76 9.61 9.01 -4.00
C LEU A 76 8.73 8.29 -2.98
N LEU A 77 9.21 8.11 -1.74
CA LEU A 77 8.46 7.51 -0.64
C LEU A 77 7.17 8.26 -0.32
N VAL A 78 7.18 9.60 -0.36
CA VAL A 78 5.94 10.39 -0.20
C VAL A 78 4.95 10.08 -1.32
N CYS A 79 5.41 10.04 -2.57
CA CYS A 79 4.54 9.72 -3.71
C CYS A 79 3.97 8.29 -3.59
N GLU A 80 4.80 7.31 -3.21
CA GLU A 80 4.33 5.94 -2.97
C GLU A 80 3.31 5.87 -1.82
N GLY A 81 3.57 6.55 -0.71
CA GLY A 81 2.60 6.62 0.39
C GLY A 81 1.25 7.17 -0.05
N ILE A 82 1.23 8.25 -0.84
CA ILE A 82 0.00 8.83 -1.38
C ILE A 82 -0.73 7.82 -2.28
N LYS A 83 -0.01 7.09 -3.13
CA LYS A 83 -0.60 6.05 -3.99
C LYS A 83 -1.24 4.92 -3.17
N ALA A 84 -0.66 4.55 -2.02
CA ALA A 84 -1.26 3.56 -1.13
C ALA A 84 -2.59 4.05 -0.53
N SER A 85 -2.80 5.37 -0.42
CA SER A 85 -3.97 5.98 0.21
C SER A 85 -5.21 6.17 -0.69
N PHE A 86 -5.25 5.54 -1.86
CA PHE A 86 -6.29 5.75 -2.88
C PHE A 86 -7.73 5.48 -2.39
N ILE A 87 -7.87 4.68 -1.34
CA ILE A 87 -9.15 4.25 -0.81
C ILE A 87 -9.51 4.90 0.54
N ILE A 88 -8.75 5.92 0.95
CA ILE A 88 -8.88 6.58 2.26
C ILE A 88 -10.25 7.20 2.52
N ALA A 89 -10.93 7.65 1.46
CA ALA A 89 -12.24 8.29 1.57
C ALA A 89 -13.27 7.39 2.27
N GLN A 90 -13.11 6.08 2.12
CA GLN A 90 -14.03 5.08 2.66
C GLN A 90 -13.91 4.91 4.18
N VAL A 91 -12.82 5.37 4.82
CA VAL A 91 -12.76 5.41 6.30
C VAL A 91 -13.86 6.29 6.87
N THR A 92 -14.21 7.36 6.15
CA THR A 92 -15.26 8.30 6.56
C THR A 92 -16.63 7.82 6.08
N PRO A 93 -17.74 8.36 6.63
CA PRO A 93 -19.08 8.04 6.14
C PRO A 93 -19.22 8.39 4.66
N TYR A 94 -19.24 7.36 3.82
CA TYR A 94 -19.34 7.47 2.37
C TYR A 94 -20.80 7.31 1.95
N ILE A 95 -21.62 8.31 2.33
CA ILE A 95 -23.08 8.35 2.20
C ILE A 95 -23.54 9.76 1.82
N ARG A 96 -24.74 9.89 1.25
CA ARG A 96 -25.28 11.18 0.74
C ARG A 96 -25.33 12.28 1.78
N SER A 97 -25.70 11.94 3.02
CA SER A 97 -25.76 12.92 4.12
C SER A 97 -24.40 13.55 4.48
N TYR A 98 -23.30 12.92 4.04
CA TYR A 98 -21.93 13.40 4.18
C TYR A 98 -21.27 13.71 2.84
N GLU A 99 -22.06 13.99 1.80
CA GLU A 99 -21.55 14.32 0.46
C GLU A 99 -20.52 15.46 0.48
N TRP A 100 -20.74 16.50 1.30
CA TRP A 100 -19.79 17.62 1.47
C TRP A 100 -18.39 17.17 1.89
N LEU A 101 -18.28 16.09 2.67
CA LEU A 101 -16.99 15.53 3.08
C LEU A 101 -16.37 14.74 1.93
N GLN A 102 -17.21 14.04 1.16
CA GLN A 102 -16.78 13.34 -0.04
C GLN A 102 -16.34 14.30 -1.14
N ASP A 103 -16.93 15.49 -1.28
CA ASP A 103 -16.45 16.52 -2.21
C ASP A 103 -14.99 16.92 -1.92
N ILE A 104 -14.63 17.03 -0.64
CA ILE A 104 -13.26 17.35 -0.22
C ILE A 104 -12.33 16.17 -0.48
N LEU A 105 -12.75 14.97 -0.08
CA LEU A 105 -11.94 13.74 -0.22
C LEU A 105 -11.83 13.29 -1.68
N TRP A 106 -12.75 13.70 -2.55
CA TRP A 106 -12.73 13.40 -3.98
C TRP A 106 -11.48 13.97 -4.66
N HIS A 107 -11.08 15.19 -4.28
CA HIS A 107 -9.81 15.77 -4.73
C HIS A 107 -8.59 14.94 -4.30
N TRP A 108 -8.65 14.30 -3.13
CA TRP A 108 -7.59 13.37 -2.72
C TRP A 108 -7.59 12.11 -3.58
N THR A 109 -8.76 11.48 -3.73
CA THR A 109 -8.97 10.22 -4.46
C THR A 109 -8.61 10.32 -5.94
N ILE A 110 -8.86 11.47 -6.57
CA ILE A 110 -8.57 11.69 -7.98
C ILE A 110 -7.30 12.53 -8.15
N ASP A 111 -7.35 13.83 -7.83
CA ASP A 111 -6.29 14.76 -8.20
C ASP A 111 -4.94 14.43 -7.55
N VAL A 112 -4.92 14.22 -6.23
CA VAL A 112 -3.70 13.96 -5.48
C VAL A 112 -3.14 12.57 -5.81
N PHE A 113 -4.01 11.56 -5.89
CA PHE A 113 -3.66 10.19 -6.25
C PHE A 113 -3.02 10.07 -7.65
N PHE A 114 -3.62 10.64 -8.69
CA PHE A 114 -3.08 10.57 -10.05
C PHE A 114 -1.83 11.44 -10.23
N THR A 115 -1.76 12.58 -9.56
CA THR A 115 -0.53 13.39 -9.50
C THR A 115 0.64 12.57 -8.93
N ALA A 116 0.41 11.83 -7.84
CA ALA A 116 1.42 10.97 -7.24
C ALA A 116 1.83 9.81 -8.15
N HIS A 117 0.89 9.20 -8.88
CA HIS A 117 1.18 8.18 -9.90
C HIS A 117 2.11 8.69 -11.00
N ILE A 118 1.74 9.82 -11.63
CA ILE A 118 2.53 10.42 -12.71
C ILE A 118 3.91 10.83 -12.19
N THR A 119 3.96 11.44 -11.00
CA THR A 119 5.22 11.84 -10.36
C THR A 119 6.12 10.62 -10.11
N ALA A 120 5.58 9.55 -9.53
CA ALA A 120 6.34 8.32 -9.26
C ALA A 120 6.89 7.71 -10.56
N ILE A 121 6.11 7.69 -11.64
CA ILE A 121 6.55 7.24 -12.97
C ILE A 121 7.76 8.06 -13.45
N ILE A 122 7.68 9.39 -13.37
CA ILE A 122 8.80 10.27 -13.76
C ILE A 122 10.02 10.01 -12.89
N MET A 123 9.83 9.85 -11.58
CA MET A 123 10.92 9.58 -10.65
C MET A 123 11.60 8.24 -10.92
N TYR A 124 10.85 7.19 -11.23
CA TYR A 124 11.39 5.91 -11.67
C TYR A 124 12.29 6.05 -12.90
N LEU A 125 11.88 6.86 -13.88
CA LEU A 125 12.70 7.17 -15.06
C LEU A 125 13.95 7.99 -14.71
N CYS A 126 13.96 8.68 -13.57
CA CYS A 126 15.11 9.42 -13.05
C CYS A 126 16.09 8.57 -12.22
N ILE A 127 15.82 7.29 -11.94
CA ILE A 127 16.75 6.41 -11.21
C ILE A 127 18.18 6.45 -11.78
N PRO A 128 18.41 6.41 -13.12
CA PRO A 128 19.73 6.54 -13.72
C PRO A 128 20.53 7.80 -13.38
N ILE A 129 19.86 8.87 -12.94
CA ILE A 129 20.49 10.13 -12.55
C ILE A 129 21.23 9.95 -11.22
N TYR A 130 20.64 9.18 -10.29
CA TYR A 130 21.13 8.99 -8.93
C TYR A 130 22.02 7.76 -8.81
N TYR A 131 21.62 6.65 -9.44
CA TYR A 131 22.33 5.38 -9.43
C TYR A 131 23.06 5.17 -10.76
N ARG A 132 24.35 4.85 -10.73
CA ARG A 132 25.18 4.77 -11.94
C ARG A 132 24.82 3.54 -12.78
N LEU A 133 24.65 3.73 -14.10
CA LEU A 133 24.54 2.63 -15.07
C LEU A 133 25.67 2.73 -16.10
N ASN A 134 26.17 1.60 -16.58
CA ASN A 134 27.22 1.58 -17.61
C ASN A 134 26.75 2.18 -18.95
N ARG A 135 25.52 1.89 -19.38
CA ARG A 135 24.97 2.40 -20.67
C ARG A 135 24.43 3.83 -20.60
N LEU A 136 24.03 4.29 -19.42
CA LEU A 136 23.44 5.63 -19.20
C LEU A 136 24.31 6.49 -18.27
N SER A 137 25.63 6.26 -18.28
CA SER A 137 26.57 6.95 -17.40
C SER A 137 26.54 8.48 -17.57
N PHE A 138 26.15 8.97 -18.76
CA PHE A 138 25.97 10.39 -19.04
C PHE A 138 24.86 11.06 -18.20
N MET A 139 23.88 10.29 -17.70
CA MET A 139 22.80 10.81 -16.85
C MET A 139 23.25 11.03 -15.41
N ASN A 140 24.28 10.32 -14.95
CA ASN A 140 24.80 10.43 -13.59
C ASN A 140 25.74 11.65 -13.46
N ARG A 141 25.20 12.85 -13.72
CA ARG A 141 25.94 14.13 -13.61
C ARG A 141 25.49 14.91 -12.38
N PRO A 142 26.40 15.62 -11.69
CA PRO A 142 26.05 16.44 -10.52
C PRO A 142 24.94 17.47 -10.80
N SER A 143 24.96 18.08 -11.99
CA SER A 143 23.94 19.06 -12.41
C SER A 143 22.53 18.45 -12.44
N PHE A 144 22.38 17.22 -12.93
CA PHE A 144 21.08 16.55 -12.98
C PHE A 144 20.63 16.09 -11.59
N LYS A 145 21.53 15.51 -10.79
CA LYS A 145 21.23 15.09 -9.40
C LYS A 145 20.67 16.22 -8.55
N LYS A 146 21.22 17.43 -8.72
CA LYS A 146 20.80 18.63 -7.96
C LYS A 146 19.33 19.00 -8.20
N HIS A 147 18.80 18.75 -9.41
CA HIS A 147 17.51 19.29 -9.84
C HIS A 147 16.41 18.23 -10.00
N ALA A 148 16.75 16.98 -10.32
CA ALA A 148 15.75 15.97 -10.68
C ALA A 148 14.72 15.68 -9.57
N TRP A 149 15.12 15.70 -8.28
CA TRP A 149 14.23 15.39 -7.16
C TRP A 149 13.07 16.37 -6.97
N TYR A 150 13.17 17.63 -7.42
CA TYR A 150 12.07 18.61 -7.37
C TYR A 150 11.47 18.92 -8.74
N ILE A 151 12.24 18.78 -9.82
CA ILE A 151 11.72 18.92 -11.19
C ILE A 151 10.72 17.80 -11.49
N ALA A 152 10.98 16.56 -11.06
CA ALA A 152 10.07 15.44 -11.31
C ALA A 152 8.66 15.67 -10.71
N PRO A 153 8.50 16.06 -9.44
CA PRO A 153 7.20 16.47 -8.90
C PRO A 153 6.57 17.66 -9.62
N ALA A 154 7.36 18.70 -9.94
CA ALA A 154 6.84 19.86 -10.66
C ALA A 154 6.28 19.47 -12.05
N LEU A 155 6.97 18.58 -12.77
CA LEU A 155 6.50 18.03 -14.03
C LEU A 155 5.26 17.15 -13.84
N GLY A 156 5.24 16.29 -12.82
CA GLY A 156 4.09 15.43 -12.53
C GLY A 156 2.81 16.24 -12.25
N ILE A 157 2.92 17.28 -11.43
CA ILE A 157 1.83 18.24 -11.16
C ILE A 157 1.41 18.94 -12.45
N THR A 158 2.38 19.44 -13.23
CA THR A 158 2.08 20.15 -14.48
C THR A 158 1.36 19.26 -15.48
N ILE A 159 1.82 18.01 -15.67
CA ILE A 159 1.18 17.04 -16.58
C ILE A 159 -0.24 16.74 -16.11
N TRP A 160 -0.44 16.47 -14.81
CA TRP A 160 -1.79 16.21 -14.29
C TRP A 160 -2.73 17.39 -14.56
N LEU A 161 -2.29 18.62 -14.25
CA LEU A 161 -3.09 19.83 -14.51
C LEU A 161 -3.43 20.04 -15.99
N LEU A 162 -2.57 19.58 -16.90
CA LEU A 162 -2.82 19.66 -18.35
C LEU A 162 -3.80 18.60 -18.85
N ILE A 163 -3.78 17.39 -18.27
CA ILE A 163 -4.60 16.26 -18.76
C ILE A 163 -5.92 16.09 -18.01
N ARG A 164 -6.05 16.58 -16.76
CA ARG A 164 -7.23 16.34 -15.91
C ARG A 164 -8.57 16.83 -16.47
N THR A 165 -8.55 17.72 -17.46
CA THR A 165 -9.74 18.24 -18.14
C THR A 165 -9.99 17.59 -19.49
N VAL A 166 -9.10 16.72 -19.95
CA VAL A 166 -9.27 15.96 -21.20
C VAL A 166 -10.28 14.84 -20.94
N PRO A 167 -11.28 14.61 -21.82
CA PRO A 167 -12.33 13.60 -21.60
C PRO A 167 -11.81 12.20 -21.25
N ALA A 168 -10.68 11.80 -21.82
CA ALA A 168 -10.06 10.51 -21.54
C ALA A 168 -9.55 10.35 -20.09
N PHE A 169 -9.42 11.43 -19.31
CA PHE A 169 -8.89 11.43 -17.93
C PHE A 169 -9.82 12.11 -16.93
N TYR A 170 -10.97 12.61 -17.37
CA TYR A 170 -11.91 13.34 -16.54
C TYR A 170 -13.08 12.44 -16.15
N VAL A 171 -13.34 12.29 -14.86
CA VAL A 171 -14.58 11.68 -14.35
C VAL A 171 -15.66 12.73 -14.49
N SER A 172 -16.53 12.58 -15.48
CA SER A 172 -17.52 13.60 -15.85
C SER A 172 -18.75 13.56 -14.97
N ASP A 173 -19.21 12.36 -14.63
CA ASP A 173 -20.48 12.15 -13.93
C ASP A 173 -20.32 11.16 -12.78
N ALA A 174 -21.08 11.42 -11.73
CA ALA A 174 -21.21 10.59 -10.54
C ALA A 174 -22.64 10.64 -10.00
N THR A 175 -23.15 9.48 -9.59
CA THR A 175 -24.48 9.35 -9.02
C THR A 175 -24.44 8.46 -7.78
N TRP A 176 -25.29 8.77 -6.82
CA TRP A 176 -25.65 7.87 -5.75
C TRP A 176 -26.74 6.92 -6.23
N VAL A 177 -26.57 5.65 -5.92
CA VAL A 177 -27.60 4.62 -6.03
C VAL A 177 -28.18 4.46 -4.62
N VAL A 178 -29.49 4.61 -4.52
CA VAL A 178 -30.23 4.60 -3.27
C VAL A 178 -31.27 3.49 -3.34
N CYS A 179 -31.16 2.57 -2.39
CA CYS A 179 -32.10 1.48 -2.21
C CYS A 179 -32.71 1.56 -0.82
N GLU A 180 -34.03 1.48 -0.73
CA GLU A 180 -34.75 1.19 0.50
C GLU A 180 -35.30 -0.24 0.42
N GLU A 181 -35.16 -1.03 1.48
CA GLU A 181 -35.59 -2.44 1.51
C GLU A 181 -37.07 -2.58 1.07
N GLY A 182 -37.31 -3.38 0.04
CA GLY A 182 -38.64 -3.61 -0.55
C GLY A 182 -39.12 -2.53 -1.52
N GLU A 183 -38.29 -1.53 -1.85
CA GLU A 183 -38.57 -0.53 -2.89
C GLU A 183 -37.68 -0.76 -4.12
N GLU A 184 -38.03 -0.13 -5.25
CA GLU A 184 -37.17 -0.11 -6.45
C GLU A 184 -35.94 0.79 -6.22
N PRO A 185 -34.76 0.43 -6.76
CA PRO A 185 -33.58 1.28 -6.70
C PRO A 185 -33.80 2.59 -7.46
N THR A 186 -33.28 3.69 -6.90
CA THR A 186 -33.34 5.02 -7.49
C THR A 186 -31.96 5.66 -7.54
N THR A 187 -31.77 6.62 -8.44
CA THR A 187 -30.52 7.37 -8.53
C THR A 187 -30.67 8.82 -8.08
N ASP A 188 -29.66 9.34 -7.38
CA ASP A 188 -29.57 10.72 -6.93
C ASP A 188 -28.23 11.33 -7.38
N ARG A 189 -28.27 12.42 -8.14
CA ARG A 189 -27.08 12.96 -8.81
C ARG A 189 -26.16 13.62 -7.78
N TRP A 190 -24.88 13.22 -7.81
CA TRP A 190 -23.83 13.89 -7.06
C TRP A 190 -23.23 15.05 -7.89
N PHE A 191 -22.65 14.74 -9.06
CA PHE A 191 -22.18 15.75 -10.02
C PHE A 191 -22.26 15.22 -11.44
N GLY A 192 -22.15 16.13 -12.42
CA GLY A 192 -22.28 15.81 -13.83
C GLY A 192 -23.58 16.33 -14.44
N GLU A 193 -23.68 16.22 -15.76
CA GLU A 193 -24.82 16.72 -16.55
C GLU A 193 -25.38 15.66 -17.50
N ASP A 194 -24.74 14.49 -17.63
CA ASP A 194 -25.21 13.40 -18.45
C ASP A 194 -26.42 12.72 -17.79
N GLU A 195 -27.59 12.95 -18.38
CA GLU A 195 -28.85 12.39 -17.92
C GLU A 195 -29.07 10.99 -18.48
N GLU A 196 -28.61 10.73 -19.70
CA GLU A 196 -28.75 9.43 -20.37
C GLU A 196 -27.91 8.38 -19.63
N TRP A 197 -26.64 8.69 -19.35
CA TRP A 197 -25.79 7.82 -18.53
C TRP A 197 -26.41 7.51 -17.17
N ARG A 198 -26.98 8.50 -16.47
CA ARG A 198 -27.62 8.26 -15.16
C ARG A 198 -28.85 7.35 -15.28
N MET A 199 -29.69 7.58 -16.29
CA MET A 199 -30.88 6.77 -16.52
C MET A 199 -30.52 5.32 -16.85
N ASP A 200 -29.48 5.10 -17.66
CA ASP A 200 -28.97 3.76 -17.97
C ASP A 200 -28.53 3.01 -16.70
N ILE A 201 -27.83 3.70 -15.79
CA ILE A 201 -27.44 3.13 -14.48
C ILE A 201 -28.68 2.76 -13.67
N GLU A 202 -29.68 3.64 -13.60
CA GLU A 202 -30.91 3.35 -12.85
C GLU A 202 -31.66 2.14 -13.42
N GLU A 203 -31.73 2.03 -14.75
CA GLU A 203 -32.34 0.88 -15.44
C GLU A 203 -31.60 -0.43 -15.11
N GLU A 204 -30.27 -0.43 -15.16
CA GLU A 204 -29.44 -1.60 -14.83
C GLU A 204 -29.67 -2.09 -13.38
N PHE A 205 -29.81 -1.18 -12.41
CA PHE A 205 -30.17 -1.56 -11.05
C PHE A 205 -31.63 -2.04 -10.95
N LYS A 206 -32.57 -1.42 -11.66
CA LYS A 206 -33.99 -1.82 -11.66
C LYS A 206 -34.22 -3.20 -12.27
N GLU A 207 -33.39 -3.63 -13.23
CA GLU A 207 -33.44 -4.99 -13.77
C GLU A 207 -33.21 -6.07 -12.71
N THR A 208 -32.56 -5.72 -11.59
CA THR A 208 -32.32 -6.62 -10.45
C THR A 208 -33.56 -6.82 -9.57
N GLY A 209 -34.60 -5.99 -9.75
CA GLY A 209 -35.83 -6.01 -8.95
C GLY A 209 -35.76 -5.17 -7.68
N ASP A 210 -36.68 -5.45 -6.74
CA ASP A 210 -36.79 -4.71 -5.49
C ASP A 210 -35.56 -4.94 -4.59
N CYS A 211 -35.15 -3.89 -3.88
CA CYS A 211 -34.00 -3.91 -3.01
C CYS A 211 -34.18 -4.93 -1.88
N THR A 212 -33.21 -5.86 -1.74
CA THR A 212 -33.18 -6.83 -0.64
C THR A 212 -32.74 -6.23 0.70
N ALA A 213 -32.08 -5.06 0.67
CA ALA A 213 -31.64 -4.33 1.83
C ALA A 213 -31.50 -2.82 1.53
N SER A 214 -31.58 -1.99 2.56
CA SER A 214 -31.33 -0.55 2.40
C SER A 214 -29.84 -0.22 2.28
N TYR A 215 -29.43 0.42 1.19
CA TYR A 215 -28.04 0.83 0.98
C TYR A 215 -27.92 2.14 0.17
N GLU A 216 -26.75 2.75 0.29
CA GLU A 216 -26.31 3.86 -0.55
C GLU A 216 -24.93 3.49 -1.11
N ALA A 217 -24.76 3.64 -2.43
CA ALA A 217 -23.50 3.40 -3.12
C ALA A 217 -23.24 4.50 -4.16
N THR A 218 -21.98 4.84 -4.45
CA THR A 218 -21.68 5.73 -5.58
C THR A 218 -21.25 4.95 -6.80
N VAL A 219 -21.78 5.33 -7.94
CA VAL A 219 -21.29 4.94 -9.25
C VAL A 219 -20.73 6.17 -9.94
N THR A 220 -19.59 5.99 -10.61
CA THR A 220 -18.88 7.07 -11.30
C THR A 220 -18.51 6.62 -12.70
N THR A 221 -18.45 7.58 -13.62
CA THR A 221 -17.88 7.34 -14.95
C THR A 221 -16.43 6.88 -14.84
N GLN A 222 -16.02 5.94 -15.70
CA GLN A 222 -14.70 5.31 -15.65
C GLN A 222 -13.87 5.65 -16.88
N PRO A 223 -13.21 6.82 -16.92
CA PRO A 223 -12.43 7.24 -18.07
C PRO A 223 -11.21 6.32 -18.29
N PRO A 224 -10.99 5.81 -19.52
CA PRO A 224 -9.97 4.79 -19.80
C PRO A 224 -8.53 5.28 -19.59
N GLY A 225 -8.28 6.59 -19.71
CA GLY A 225 -6.97 7.18 -19.47
C GLY A 225 -6.53 7.09 -18.01
N LEU A 226 -7.45 7.17 -17.04
CA LEU A 226 -7.13 6.97 -15.63
C LEU A 226 -6.70 5.52 -15.36
N TRP A 227 -7.40 4.56 -15.95
CA TRP A 227 -7.01 3.14 -15.91
C TRP A 227 -5.66 2.92 -16.59
N ALA A 228 -5.37 3.58 -17.71
CA ALA A 228 -4.07 3.49 -18.37
C ALA A 228 -2.91 3.96 -17.48
N ILE A 229 -3.12 5.02 -16.67
CA ILE A 229 -2.12 5.49 -15.70
C ILE A 229 -1.93 4.45 -14.58
N ALA A 230 -3.02 3.97 -13.99
CA ALA A 230 -2.99 3.01 -12.88
C ALA A 230 -2.37 1.66 -13.30
N LEU A 231 -2.86 1.08 -14.40
CA LEU A 231 -2.38 -0.20 -14.96
C LEU A 231 -1.01 -0.10 -15.63
N GLY A 232 -0.61 1.11 -16.06
CA GLY A 232 0.72 1.36 -16.62
C GLY A 232 1.82 1.43 -15.57
N SER A 233 1.50 1.82 -14.32
CA SER A 233 2.47 1.95 -13.23
C SER A 233 3.30 0.67 -12.98
N PRO A 234 2.72 -0.54 -12.89
CA PRO A 234 3.48 -1.80 -12.75
C PRO A 234 4.53 -2.00 -13.85
N LEU A 235 4.23 -1.64 -15.10
CA LEU A 235 5.14 -1.79 -16.23
C LEU A 235 6.35 -0.85 -16.10
N VAL A 236 6.12 0.38 -15.64
CA VAL A 236 7.21 1.34 -15.38
C VAL A 236 8.05 0.89 -14.18
N SER A 237 7.45 0.35 -13.13
CA SER A 237 8.18 -0.24 -11.99
C SER A 237 9.09 -1.40 -12.42
N LEU A 238 8.70 -2.19 -13.42
CA LEU A 238 9.55 -3.24 -13.99
C LEU A 238 10.77 -2.66 -14.71
N LEU A 239 10.59 -1.55 -15.44
CA LEU A 239 11.70 -0.82 -16.05
C LEU A 239 12.65 -0.20 -15.01
N ALA A 240 12.11 0.37 -13.92
CA ALA A 240 12.89 0.82 -12.78
C ALA A 240 13.74 -0.30 -12.16
N LEU A 241 13.16 -1.48 -12.00
CA LEU A 241 13.85 -2.67 -11.47
C LEU A 241 15.04 -3.06 -12.36
N LEU A 242 14.90 -3.00 -13.68
CA LEU A 242 15.99 -3.25 -14.62
C LEU A 242 17.10 -2.21 -14.48
N PHE A 243 16.76 -0.94 -14.24
CA PHE A 243 17.76 0.09 -13.99
C PHE A 243 18.55 -0.15 -12.70
N ILE A 244 17.87 -0.49 -11.60
CA ILE A 244 18.52 -0.79 -10.32
C ILE A 244 19.40 -2.03 -10.44
N ARG A 245 18.92 -3.09 -11.12
CA ARG A 245 19.74 -4.29 -11.39
C ARG A 245 21.02 -3.94 -12.15
N SER A 246 20.89 -3.11 -13.17
CA SER A 246 22.05 -2.66 -13.95
C SER A 246 22.98 -1.77 -13.13
N SER A 247 22.49 -1.04 -12.12
CA SER A 247 23.35 -0.22 -11.26
C SER A 247 24.16 -1.08 -10.29
N ILE A 248 23.58 -2.14 -9.72
CA ILE A 248 24.32 -3.11 -8.89
C ILE A 248 25.52 -3.65 -9.66
N LYS A 249 25.29 -4.10 -10.91
CA LYS A 249 26.36 -4.59 -11.79
C LYS A 249 27.43 -3.53 -12.07
N SER A 250 27.01 -2.28 -12.28
CA SER A 250 27.93 -1.14 -12.51
C SER A 250 28.83 -0.85 -11.31
N TYR A 251 28.31 -0.97 -10.08
CA TYR A 251 29.09 -0.74 -8.86
C TYR A 251 30.00 -1.91 -8.48
N GLN A 252 29.71 -3.13 -8.93
CA GLN A 252 30.53 -4.32 -8.66
C GLN A 252 31.65 -4.53 -9.69
N GLU A 253 31.41 -4.20 -10.97
CA GLU A 253 32.31 -4.51 -12.09
C GLU A 253 33.07 -3.29 -12.65
N GLY A 254 32.98 -2.11 -12.03
CA GLY A 254 33.61 -0.88 -12.51
C GLY A 254 35.08 -0.70 -12.07
N ASP A 255 35.80 0.25 -12.69
CA ASP A 255 37.23 0.57 -12.44
C ASP A 255 37.55 0.91 -10.97
N ASN A 256 36.54 1.25 -10.15
CA ASN A 256 36.62 1.39 -8.70
C ASN A 256 35.32 0.85 -8.08
N PRO A 257 35.29 -0.39 -7.58
CA PRO A 257 34.08 -0.98 -7.00
C PRO A 257 33.69 -0.28 -5.69
N ASP A 258 32.42 0.07 -5.57
CA ASP A 258 31.83 0.76 -4.40
C ASP A 258 30.80 -0.16 -3.74
N PHE A 259 31.30 -1.02 -2.84
CA PHE A 259 30.52 -2.09 -2.24
C PHE A 259 29.37 -1.58 -1.36
N SER A 260 29.52 -0.47 -0.66
CA SER A 260 28.44 0.11 0.17
C SER A 260 27.27 0.57 -0.69
N LYS A 261 27.53 1.28 -1.80
CA LYS A 261 26.48 1.64 -2.77
C LYS A 261 25.85 0.43 -3.45
N SER A 262 26.61 -0.64 -3.64
CA SER A 262 26.08 -1.90 -4.17
C SER A 262 25.08 -2.56 -3.20
N LEU A 263 25.34 -2.50 -1.89
CA LEU A 263 24.48 -3.05 -0.84
C LEU A 263 23.17 -2.25 -0.71
N THR A 264 23.25 -0.91 -0.71
CA THR A 264 22.05 -0.05 -0.73
C THR A 264 21.21 -0.31 -1.98
N SER A 265 21.86 -0.43 -3.16
CA SER A 265 21.18 -0.74 -4.42
C SER A 265 20.54 -2.14 -4.40
N ARG A 266 21.13 -3.10 -3.69
CA ARG A 266 20.61 -4.46 -3.54
C ARG A 266 19.35 -4.52 -2.67
N SER A 267 19.32 -3.80 -1.54
CA SER A 267 18.11 -3.73 -0.73
C SER A 267 16.97 -3.02 -1.47
N LEU A 268 17.29 -1.91 -2.15
CA LEU A 268 16.38 -1.20 -3.05
C LEU A 268 15.81 -2.14 -4.15
N TYR A 269 16.67 -2.95 -4.76
CA TYR A 269 16.27 -3.94 -5.75
C TYR A 269 15.29 -4.97 -5.19
N ILE A 270 15.52 -5.48 -3.96
CA ILE A 270 14.62 -6.46 -3.32
C ILE A 270 13.25 -5.82 -3.04
N GLY A 271 13.21 -4.59 -2.53
CA GLY A 271 11.96 -3.86 -2.31
C GLY A 271 11.15 -3.67 -3.60
N PHE A 272 11.81 -3.16 -4.66
CA PHE A 272 11.18 -3.01 -5.98
C PHE A 272 10.75 -4.34 -6.59
N LEU A 273 11.54 -5.41 -6.44
CA LEU A 273 11.22 -6.73 -6.97
C LEU A 273 9.93 -7.26 -6.33
N GLY A 274 9.83 -7.19 -4.99
CA GLY A 274 8.64 -7.64 -4.28
C GLY A 274 7.40 -6.84 -4.70
N LYS A 275 7.54 -5.52 -4.80
CA LYS A 275 6.48 -4.65 -5.34
C LYS A 275 6.03 -5.08 -6.73
N VAL A 276 6.95 -5.27 -7.67
CA VAL A 276 6.63 -5.65 -9.05
C VAL A 276 5.92 -7.00 -9.09
N ILE A 277 6.36 -7.98 -8.30
CA ILE A 277 5.69 -9.30 -8.21
C ILE A 277 4.25 -9.15 -7.74
N ILE A 278 4.03 -8.39 -6.65
CA ILE A 278 2.68 -8.17 -6.09
C ILE A 278 1.79 -7.41 -7.10
N LEU A 279 2.33 -6.39 -7.77
CA LEU A 279 1.58 -5.60 -8.76
C LEU A 279 1.29 -6.38 -10.05
N LEU A 280 2.17 -7.29 -10.48
CA LEU A 280 1.88 -8.20 -11.60
C LEU A 280 0.81 -9.23 -11.23
N PHE A 281 0.82 -9.72 -9.98
CA PHE A 281 -0.26 -10.54 -9.46
C PHE A 281 -1.58 -9.78 -9.41
N TRP A 282 -1.57 -8.51 -8.99
CA TRP A 282 -2.75 -7.63 -9.05
C TRP A 282 -3.29 -7.46 -10.47
N LEU A 283 -2.41 -7.17 -11.45
CA LEU A 283 -2.81 -7.06 -12.84
C LEU A 283 -3.41 -8.37 -13.37
N GLY A 284 -2.79 -9.51 -13.06
CA GLY A 284 -3.31 -10.82 -13.43
C GLY A 284 -4.66 -11.13 -12.79
N LEU A 285 -4.87 -10.73 -11.53
CA LEU A 285 -6.14 -10.86 -10.84
C LEU A 285 -7.23 -10.00 -11.50
N LEU A 286 -6.95 -8.74 -11.84
CA LEU A 286 -7.93 -7.90 -12.54
C LEU A 286 -8.32 -8.46 -13.91
N ILE A 287 -7.35 -8.99 -14.67
CA ILE A 287 -7.64 -9.67 -15.94
C ILE A 287 -8.52 -10.90 -15.70
N LEU A 288 -8.23 -11.70 -14.68
CA LEU A 288 -9.04 -12.87 -14.33
C LEU A 288 -10.47 -12.47 -13.99
N ILE A 289 -10.67 -11.46 -13.14
CA ILE A 289 -12.01 -10.98 -12.77
C ILE A 289 -12.75 -10.50 -14.03
N GLY A 290 -12.11 -9.73 -14.90
CA GLY A 290 -12.74 -9.27 -16.14
C GLY A 290 -13.12 -10.41 -17.10
N VAL A 291 -12.29 -11.45 -17.21
CA VAL A 291 -12.59 -12.64 -18.02
C VAL A 291 -13.80 -13.39 -17.46
N VAL A 292 -13.90 -13.52 -16.13
CA VAL A 292 -15.03 -14.18 -15.48
C VAL A 292 -16.31 -13.34 -15.59
N ASN A 293 -16.21 -12.02 -15.48
CA ASN A 293 -17.36 -11.10 -15.66
C ASN A 293 -17.86 -11.05 -17.12
N GLY A 294 -17.01 -11.43 -18.09
CA GLY A 294 -17.33 -11.31 -19.51
C GLY A 294 -17.05 -9.93 -20.10
N GLY A 295 -16.31 -9.08 -19.39
CA GLY A 295 -16.04 -7.70 -19.81
C GLY A 295 -15.17 -6.91 -18.82
N GLN A 296 -15.02 -5.61 -19.07
CA GLN A 296 -14.41 -4.72 -18.09
C GLN A 296 -15.33 -4.60 -16.88
N VAL A 297 -14.78 -4.79 -15.68
CA VAL A 297 -15.50 -4.60 -14.42
C VAL A 297 -15.64 -3.11 -14.12
N THR A 298 -16.86 -2.70 -13.83
CA THR A 298 -17.24 -1.33 -13.45
C THR A 298 -17.63 -1.25 -11.97
N PHE A 299 -17.84 -0.02 -11.49
CA PHE A 299 -18.39 0.18 -10.14
C PHE A 299 -19.86 -0.24 -10.03
N VAL A 300 -20.56 -0.40 -11.16
CA VAL A 300 -21.91 -0.97 -11.20
C VAL A 300 -21.84 -2.45 -10.87
N ASP A 301 -20.99 -3.20 -11.58
CA ASP A 301 -20.76 -4.62 -11.34
C ASP A 301 -20.41 -4.88 -9.87
N GLU A 302 -19.48 -4.10 -9.29
CA GLU A 302 -19.12 -4.23 -7.87
C GLU A 302 -20.35 -4.07 -6.96
N THR A 303 -21.18 -3.07 -7.23
CA THR A 303 -22.35 -2.76 -6.40
C THR A 303 -23.41 -3.85 -6.54
N LEU A 304 -23.61 -4.39 -7.74
CA LEU A 304 -24.50 -5.51 -8.00
C LEU A 304 -24.02 -6.79 -7.33
N TRP A 305 -22.73 -7.14 -7.42
CA TRP A 305 -22.20 -8.31 -6.71
C TRP A 305 -22.28 -8.21 -5.19
N ARG A 306 -22.48 -7.01 -4.67
CA ARG A 306 -22.60 -6.73 -3.25
C ARG A 306 -24.04 -6.75 -2.76
N TYR A 307 -24.98 -6.19 -3.54
CA TYR A 307 -26.35 -5.94 -3.09
C TYR A 307 -27.45 -6.55 -3.98
N GLY A 308 -27.12 -6.96 -5.21
CA GLY A 308 -28.07 -7.44 -6.22
C GLY A 308 -28.38 -8.94 -6.13
N ASP A 309 -28.66 -9.44 -4.92
CA ASP A 309 -28.90 -10.87 -4.64
C ASP A 309 -27.87 -11.83 -5.29
N PRO A 310 -26.58 -11.69 -4.93
CA PRO A 310 -25.49 -12.29 -5.69
C PRO A 310 -25.43 -13.81 -5.52
N ASN A 311 -25.20 -14.51 -6.63
CA ASN A 311 -24.86 -15.94 -6.61
C ASN A 311 -23.43 -16.17 -6.10
N PHE A 312 -23.04 -17.43 -5.94
CA PHE A 312 -21.70 -17.79 -5.44
C PHE A 312 -20.55 -17.19 -6.27
N THR A 313 -20.69 -17.16 -7.60
CA THR A 313 -19.66 -16.61 -8.50
C THR A 313 -19.53 -15.11 -8.29
N GLU A 314 -20.65 -14.38 -8.17
CA GLU A 314 -20.68 -12.94 -7.93
C GLU A 314 -20.12 -12.58 -6.54
N ARG A 315 -20.46 -13.34 -5.50
CA ARG A 315 -19.82 -13.20 -4.17
C ARG A 315 -18.31 -13.41 -4.24
N LEU A 316 -17.84 -14.39 -5.02
CA LEU A 316 -16.41 -14.61 -5.24
C LEU A 316 -15.76 -13.47 -6.04
N MET A 317 -16.45 -12.92 -7.04
CA MET A 317 -15.99 -11.75 -7.79
C MET A 317 -15.91 -10.51 -6.89
N PHE A 318 -16.91 -10.28 -6.04
CA PHE A 318 -16.88 -9.21 -5.03
C PHE A 318 -15.69 -9.37 -4.09
N PHE A 319 -15.48 -10.57 -3.54
CA PHE A 319 -14.31 -10.87 -2.71
C PHE A 319 -13.00 -10.61 -3.46
N ALA A 320 -12.86 -11.12 -4.69
CA ALA A 320 -11.66 -10.97 -5.50
C ALA A 320 -11.38 -9.50 -5.84
N TRP A 321 -12.43 -8.72 -6.12
CA TRP A 321 -12.36 -7.28 -6.36
C TRP A 321 -11.86 -6.55 -5.12
N ILE A 322 -12.50 -6.74 -3.96
CA ILE A 322 -12.07 -6.10 -2.70
C ILE A 322 -10.67 -6.56 -2.29
N PHE A 323 -10.33 -7.84 -2.47
CA PHE A 323 -8.99 -8.36 -2.22
C PHE A 323 -7.94 -7.68 -3.12
N SER A 324 -8.26 -7.43 -4.39
CA SER A 324 -7.37 -6.74 -5.32
C SER A 324 -6.98 -5.34 -4.80
N LEU A 325 -7.88 -4.66 -4.08
CA LEU A 325 -7.62 -3.33 -3.49
C LEU A 325 -6.55 -3.38 -2.39
N THR A 326 -6.28 -4.55 -1.79
CA THR A 326 -5.22 -4.74 -0.80
C THR A 326 -3.82 -4.79 -1.43
N LEU A 327 -3.71 -5.23 -2.69
CA LEU A 327 -2.43 -5.58 -3.29
C LEU A 327 -1.53 -4.36 -3.52
N THR A 328 -2.09 -3.23 -3.94
CA THR A 328 -1.31 -1.99 -4.14
C THR A 328 -0.73 -1.43 -2.83
N PRO A 329 -1.53 -1.22 -1.76
CA PRO A 329 -1.00 -0.84 -0.45
C PRO A 329 0.01 -1.86 0.09
N ALA A 330 -0.26 -3.17 -0.04
CA ALA A 330 0.66 -4.22 0.42
C ALA A 330 2.01 -4.17 -0.32
N ALA A 331 2.01 -3.93 -1.63
CA ALA A 331 3.22 -3.78 -2.44
C ALA A 331 4.08 -2.59 -1.97
N ILE A 332 3.42 -1.47 -1.66
CA ILE A 332 4.08 -0.25 -1.16
C ILE A 332 4.58 -0.43 0.28
N ALA A 333 3.81 -1.10 1.14
CA ALA A 333 4.22 -1.42 2.50
C ALA A 333 5.46 -2.32 2.52
N PHE A 334 5.51 -3.33 1.64
CA PHE A 334 6.66 -4.20 1.48
C PHE A 334 7.90 -3.43 1.02
N GLU A 335 7.75 -2.58 -0.01
CA GLU A 335 8.82 -1.71 -0.49
C GLU A 335 9.36 -0.81 0.64
N ALA A 336 8.47 -0.13 1.37
CA ALA A 336 8.81 0.73 2.51
C ALA A 336 9.53 -0.05 3.62
N MET A 337 9.10 -1.27 3.94
CA MET A 337 9.80 -2.14 4.90
C MET A 337 11.23 -2.46 4.46
N MET A 338 11.42 -2.79 3.18
CA MET A 338 12.76 -3.07 2.63
C MET A 338 13.64 -1.81 2.64
N PHE A 339 13.05 -0.63 2.51
CA PHE A 339 13.77 0.63 2.71
C PHE A 339 14.24 0.80 4.16
N VAL A 340 13.40 0.50 5.15
CA VAL A 340 13.81 0.54 6.56
C VAL A 340 14.97 -0.40 6.83
N HIS A 341 14.86 -1.64 6.34
CA HIS A 341 15.94 -2.61 6.42
C HIS A 341 17.21 -2.05 5.76
N ALA A 342 17.11 -1.45 4.57
CA ALA A 342 18.26 -0.87 3.88
C ALA A 342 18.96 0.24 4.68
N THR A 343 18.19 1.09 5.37
CA THR A 343 18.71 2.29 6.03
C THR A 343 19.15 2.05 7.47
N LEU A 344 18.54 1.08 8.17
CA LEU A 344 18.77 0.87 9.60
C LEU A 344 19.57 -0.40 9.92
N LYS A 345 19.76 -1.33 8.97
CA LYS A 345 20.47 -2.60 9.25
C LYS A 345 21.89 -2.42 9.79
N ASP A 346 22.56 -1.33 9.39
CA ASP A 346 23.94 -1.04 9.78
C ASP A 346 24.01 -0.09 11.00
N THR A 347 22.89 0.49 11.45
CA THR A 347 22.85 1.47 12.56
C THR A 347 22.04 1.00 13.76
N VAL A 348 21.15 0.02 13.60
CA VAL A 348 20.27 -0.51 14.65
C VAL A 348 20.44 -2.02 14.70
N PHE A 349 21.19 -2.48 15.69
CA PHE A 349 21.39 -3.91 15.91
C PHE A 349 20.06 -4.64 16.05
N GLY A 350 19.95 -5.82 15.45
CA GLY A 350 18.75 -6.65 15.55
C GLY A 350 17.54 -6.21 14.75
N ILE A 351 17.62 -5.09 14.00
CA ILE A 351 16.48 -4.60 13.21
C ILE A 351 16.02 -5.65 12.20
N ASP A 352 16.93 -6.44 11.63
CA ASP A 352 16.62 -7.50 10.67
C ASP A 352 15.75 -8.60 11.27
N ASN A 353 16.06 -9.00 12.51
CA ASN A 353 15.32 -10.03 13.24
C ASN A 353 13.93 -9.49 13.65
N ASN A 354 13.87 -8.24 14.11
CA ASN A 354 12.61 -7.57 14.47
C ASN A 354 11.71 -7.37 13.24
N LEU A 355 12.27 -6.90 12.11
CA LEU A 355 11.55 -6.75 10.84
C LEU A 355 11.07 -8.10 10.33
N ARG A 356 11.91 -9.15 10.39
CA ARG A 356 11.51 -10.52 10.02
C ARG A 356 10.34 -11.01 10.84
N LYS A 357 10.41 -10.91 12.16
CA LYS A 357 9.34 -11.35 13.07
C LYS A 357 8.05 -10.58 12.82
N THR A 358 8.16 -9.26 12.61
CA THR A 358 7.03 -8.39 12.28
C THR A 358 6.41 -8.79 10.95
N PHE A 359 7.22 -8.99 9.91
CA PHE A 359 6.78 -9.44 8.58
C PHE A 359 6.08 -10.79 8.65
N THR A 360 6.71 -11.80 9.25
CA THR A 360 6.16 -13.16 9.40
C THR A 360 4.82 -13.12 10.14
N THR A 361 4.73 -12.32 11.21
CA THR A 361 3.48 -12.15 11.97
C THR A 361 2.41 -11.45 11.14
N ALA A 362 2.76 -10.39 10.42
CA ALA A 362 1.84 -9.65 9.57
C ALA A 362 1.30 -10.52 8.43
N VAL A 363 2.15 -11.30 7.76
CA VAL A 363 1.75 -12.24 6.70
C VAL A 363 0.85 -13.35 7.26
N PHE A 364 1.18 -13.91 8.43
CA PHE A 364 0.34 -14.92 9.07
C PHE A 364 -1.05 -14.36 9.41
N THR A 365 -1.11 -13.18 10.02
CA THR A 365 -2.39 -12.51 10.35
C THR A 365 -3.17 -12.18 9.08
N GLY A 366 -2.52 -11.64 8.04
CA GLY A 366 -3.16 -11.32 6.77
C GLY A 366 -3.76 -12.56 6.09
N LEU A 367 -3.00 -13.65 5.98
CA LEU A 367 -3.50 -14.94 5.49
C LEU A 367 -4.64 -15.47 6.36
N GLY A 368 -4.57 -15.26 7.67
CA GLY A 368 -5.63 -15.65 8.60
C GLY A 368 -6.93 -14.90 8.37
N VAL A 369 -6.88 -13.58 8.19
CA VAL A 369 -8.05 -12.74 7.88
C VAL A 369 -8.66 -13.14 6.53
N ILE A 370 -7.83 -13.31 5.51
CA ILE A 370 -8.27 -13.77 4.17
C ILE A 370 -8.96 -15.13 4.27
N SER A 371 -8.33 -16.09 4.97
CA SER A 371 -8.89 -17.43 5.14
C SER A 371 -10.19 -17.40 5.94
N PHE A 372 -10.30 -16.52 6.94
CA PHE A 372 -11.51 -16.34 7.73
C PHE A 372 -12.67 -15.85 6.86
N ILE A 373 -12.42 -14.85 6.01
CA ILE A 373 -13.43 -14.31 5.09
C ILE A 373 -13.85 -15.39 4.09
N VAL A 374 -12.90 -15.99 3.37
CA VAL A 374 -13.18 -17.06 2.39
C VAL A 374 -13.92 -18.23 3.03
N GLY A 375 -13.52 -18.65 4.22
CA GLY A 375 -14.19 -19.72 4.96
C GLY A 375 -15.62 -19.36 5.37
N SER A 376 -15.86 -18.10 5.76
CA SER A 376 -17.18 -17.62 6.13
C SER A 376 -18.11 -17.58 4.91
N GLU A 377 -17.66 -17.03 3.79
CA GLU A 377 -18.41 -17.00 2.52
C GLU A 377 -18.75 -18.42 2.03
N LEU A 378 -17.77 -19.34 2.07
CA LEU A 378 -18.00 -20.73 1.65
C LEU A 378 -19.05 -21.45 2.53
N MET A 379 -19.02 -21.24 3.85
CA MET A 379 -20.00 -21.86 4.75
C MET A 379 -21.37 -21.21 4.66
N GLU A 380 -21.45 -19.92 4.37
CA GLU A 380 -22.70 -19.23 4.08
C GLU A 380 -23.35 -19.80 2.82
N SER A 381 -22.59 -20.01 1.74
CA SER A 381 -23.10 -20.60 0.51
C SER A 381 -23.57 -22.06 0.65
N VAL A 382 -22.93 -22.87 1.51
CA VAL A 382 -23.24 -24.30 1.64
C VAL A 382 -24.33 -24.58 2.68
N ILE A 383 -24.29 -23.89 3.84
CA ILE A 383 -25.10 -24.21 5.02
C ILE A 383 -25.98 -23.03 5.44
N GLY A 384 -25.84 -21.85 4.83
CA GLY A 384 -26.57 -20.63 5.20
C GLY A 384 -26.10 -20.00 6.52
N TYR A 385 -24.94 -20.40 7.04
CA TYR A 385 -24.41 -19.90 8.31
C TYR A 385 -22.90 -19.61 8.22
N GLY A 386 -22.56 -18.41 7.73
CA GLY A 386 -21.16 -18.01 7.50
C GLY A 386 -20.29 -17.98 8.76
N ALA A 387 -20.87 -17.68 9.93
CA ALA A 387 -20.13 -17.66 11.19
C ALA A 387 -19.50 -19.02 11.56
N ALA A 388 -20.08 -20.14 11.14
CA ALA A 388 -19.46 -21.47 11.33
C ALA A 388 -18.14 -21.60 10.57
N GLY A 389 -18.05 -21.03 9.36
CA GLY A 389 -16.82 -21.01 8.57
C GLY A 389 -15.71 -20.25 9.25
N GLY A 390 -16.03 -19.06 9.76
CA GLY A 390 -15.10 -18.24 10.53
C GLY A 390 -14.56 -18.96 11.77
N VAL A 391 -15.43 -19.61 12.55
CA VAL A 391 -15.03 -20.39 13.74
C VAL A 391 -14.17 -21.59 13.36
N PHE A 392 -14.56 -22.35 12.34
CA PHE A 392 -13.81 -23.52 11.86
C PHE A 392 -12.41 -23.14 11.38
N VAL A 393 -12.29 -22.10 10.56
CA VAL A 393 -11.00 -21.59 10.09
C VAL A 393 -10.18 -21.03 11.25
N GLY A 394 -10.78 -20.28 12.17
CA GLY A 394 -10.10 -19.74 13.34
C GLY A 394 -9.47 -20.84 14.22
N LEU A 395 -10.24 -21.88 14.55
CA LEU A 395 -9.74 -23.04 15.31
C LEU A 395 -8.65 -23.78 14.55
N SER A 396 -8.83 -23.97 13.24
CA SER A 396 -7.84 -24.64 12.38
C SER A 396 -6.52 -23.88 12.34
N LEU A 397 -6.57 -22.56 12.15
CA LEU A 397 -5.40 -21.67 12.13
C LEU A 397 -4.64 -21.68 13.47
N LEU A 398 -5.35 -21.77 14.60
CA LEU A 398 -4.70 -21.90 15.91
C LEU A 398 -3.91 -23.21 16.02
N ALA A 399 -4.46 -24.32 15.50
CA ALA A 399 -3.78 -25.62 15.50
C ALA A 399 -2.53 -25.61 14.60
N VAL A 400 -2.61 -24.99 13.41
CA VAL A 400 -1.51 -24.95 12.44
C VAL A 400 -0.62 -23.70 12.55
N ARG A 401 -0.80 -22.87 13.59
CA ARG A 401 -0.05 -21.63 13.79
C ARG A 401 1.47 -21.84 13.77
N LYS A 402 1.96 -22.76 14.62
CA LYS A 402 3.40 -23.04 14.75
C LYS A 402 4.01 -23.50 13.41
N PRO A 403 3.48 -24.51 12.70
CA PRO A 403 4.09 -24.96 11.45
C PRO A 403 4.08 -23.88 10.36
N ILE A 404 3.01 -23.07 10.24
CA ILE A 404 2.97 -21.98 9.26
C ILE A 404 4.03 -20.92 9.58
N LEU A 405 4.16 -20.50 10.85
CA LEU A 405 5.16 -19.52 11.24
C LEU A 405 6.59 -20.00 10.95
N VAL A 406 6.89 -21.28 11.12
CA VAL A 406 8.21 -21.86 10.77
C VAL A 406 8.48 -21.79 9.26
N ILE A 407 7.47 -22.10 8.43
CA ILE A 407 7.60 -22.01 6.97
C ILE A 407 7.80 -20.56 6.54
N LEU A 408 7.00 -19.64 7.09
CA LEU A 408 7.10 -18.21 6.81
C LEU A 408 8.44 -17.64 7.27
N ASP A 409 8.95 -18.05 8.44
CA ASP A 409 10.26 -17.62 8.92
C ASP A 409 11.39 -18.12 8.01
N LYS A 410 11.32 -19.37 7.55
CA LYS A 410 12.28 -19.91 6.56
C LYS A 410 12.23 -19.17 5.23
N ALA A 411 11.05 -18.77 4.77
CA ALA A 411 10.90 -17.96 3.57
C ALA A 411 11.44 -16.54 3.79
N SER A 412 11.08 -15.91 4.92
CA SER A 412 11.48 -14.55 5.28
C SER A 412 13.00 -14.41 5.44
N ASN A 413 13.66 -15.41 6.02
CA ASN A 413 15.13 -15.53 6.10
C ASN A 413 15.84 -15.37 4.73
N ARG A 414 15.17 -15.74 3.63
CA ARG A 414 15.72 -15.60 2.28
C ARG A 414 15.65 -14.17 1.74
N PHE A 415 14.68 -13.39 2.19
CA PHE A 415 14.43 -12.02 1.74
C PHE A 415 15.06 -10.96 2.66
N ILE A 416 15.07 -11.22 3.97
CA ILE A 416 15.65 -10.38 5.02
C ILE A 416 16.66 -11.25 5.80
N PRO A 417 17.88 -11.47 5.26
CA PRO A 417 18.92 -12.20 5.98
C PRO A 417 19.35 -11.39 7.21
N SER A 418 19.54 -12.05 8.34
CA SER A 418 20.01 -11.41 9.57
C SER A 418 21.53 -11.39 9.53
N THR A 419 22.13 -10.22 9.74
CA THR A 419 23.59 -10.08 9.89
C THR A 419 24.11 -10.76 11.15
N HIS A 420 23.30 -10.77 12.21
CA HIS A 420 23.64 -11.33 13.51
C HIS A 420 22.60 -12.35 14.00
N THR A 421 23.02 -13.31 14.83
CA THR A 421 22.09 -14.19 15.54
C THR A 421 21.34 -13.42 16.64
N PRO A 422 20.19 -13.92 17.13
CA PRO A 422 19.49 -13.31 18.27
C PRO A 422 20.37 -13.15 19.51
N GLU A 423 21.27 -14.10 19.74
CA GLU A 423 22.25 -14.10 20.83
C GLU A 423 23.32 -13.00 20.63
N GLU A 424 23.84 -12.88 19.42
CA GLU A 424 24.79 -11.81 19.05
C GLU A 424 24.14 -10.42 19.14
N THR A 425 22.87 -10.31 18.77
CA THR A 425 22.07 -9.08 18.88
C THR A 425 21.88 -8.66 20.34
N ALA A 426 21.49 -9.61 21.21
CA ALA A 426 21.29 -9.33 22.64
C ALA A 426 22.59 -8.91 23.33
N TYR A 427 23.71 -9.51 22.92
CA TYR A 427 25.03 -9.09 23.37
C TYR A 427 25.39 -7.67 22.90
N LEU A 428 25.15 -7.35 21.63
CA LEU A 428 25.39 -6.03 21.06
C LEU A 428 24.54 -4.93 21.70
N GLU A 429 23.27 -5.18 22.04
CA GLU A 429 22.43 -4.23 22.77
C GLU A 429 23.00 -3.93 24.17
N ALA A 430 23.47 -4.96 24.88
CA ALA A 430 24.13 -4.79 26.16
C ALA A 430 25.46 -4.02 26.03
N TYR A 431 26.23 -4.29 24.97
CA TYR A 431 27.45 -3.58 24.65
C TYR A 431 27.21 -2.11 24.32
N ALA A 432 26.21 -1.83 23.47
CA ALA A 432 25.80 -0.47 23.12
C ALA A 432 25.39 0.36 24.34
N THR A 433 24.66 -0.28 25.28
CA THR A 433 24.26 0.35 26.54
C THR A 433 25.47 0.66 27.42
N ALA A 434 26.44 -0.26 27.51
CA ALA A 434 27.68 -0.05 28.24
C ALA A 434 28.63 0.96 27.58
N MET A 435 28.41 1.28 26.30
CA MET A 435 29.20 2.25 25.52
C MET A 435 28.53 3.62 25.40
N GLU A 436 27.45 3.88 26.14
CA GLU A 436 26.71 5.16 26.10
C GLU A 436 27.59 6.37 26.48
N ASP A 437 28.55 6.18 27.38
CA ASP A 437 29.52 7.21 27.80
C ASP A 437 30.90 7.09 27.12
N LEU A 438 31.00 6.22 26.11
CA LEU A 438 32.23 5.89 25.35
C LEU A 438 33.37 5.27 26.20
N VAL A 439 33.09 4.80 27.42
CA VAL A 439 34.12 4.19 28.30
C VAL A 439 33.56 2.96 29.03
N ILE A 440 34.01 1.77 28.63
CA ILE A 440 33.65 0.53 29.34
C ILE A 440 34.44 0.41 30.65
N THR A 441 33.73 0.40 31.78
CA THR A 441 34.29 0.14 33.11
C THR A 441 34.61 -1.35 33.33
N ALA A 442 35.39 -1.65 34.37
CA ALA A 442 35.72 -3.04 34.72
C ALA A 442 34.50 -3.88 35.11
N GLU A 443 33.48 -3.26 35.73
CA GLU A 443 32.24 -3.95 36.10
C GLU A 443 31.36 -4.20 34.87
N GLU A 444 31.26 -3.25 33.94
CA GLU A 444 30.55 -3.44 32.66
C GLU A 444 31.22 -4.50 31.80
N ARG A 445 32.56 -4.53 31.75
CA ARG A 445 33.29 -5.60 31.05
C ARG A 445 32.94 -6.98 31.60
N LYS A 446 32.88 -7.12 32.93
CA LYS A 446 32.53 -8.37 33.60
C LYS A 446 31.07 -8.77 33.37
N LEU A 447 30.17 -7.78 33.29
CA LEU A 447 28.77 -7.99 32.96
C LEU A 447 28.64 -8.46 31.50
N LEU A 448 29.34 -7.83 30.56
CA LEU A 448 29.39 -8.23 29.16
C LEU A 448 29.95 -9.66 28.99
N GLU A 449 31.05 -10.00 29.66
CA GLU A 449 31.59 -11.37 29.67
C GLU A 449 30.57 -12.40 30.19
N THR A 450 29.79 -12.01 31.21
CA THR A 450 28.72 -12.86 31.76
C THR A 450 27.58 -13.04 30.75
N VAL A 451 27.20 -11.98 30.04
CA VAL A 451 26.18 -12.01 28.98
C VAL A 451 26.64 -12.87 27.80
N ALA A 452 27.89 -12.71 27.35
CA ALA A 452 28.50 -13.54 26.31
C ALA A 452 28.52 -15.02 26.69
N ALA A 453 28.93 -15.34 27.92
CA ALA A 453 28.95 -16.70 28.43
C ALA A 453 27.54 -17.31 28.54
N ALA A 454 26.55 -16.53 29.00
CA ALA A 454 25.16 -16.96 29.10
C ALA A 454 24.55 -17.30 27.72
N TYR A 455 24.98 -16.59 26.68
CA TYR A 455 24.55 -16.82 25.30
C TYR A 455 25.44 -17.77 24.50
N GLY A 456 26.53 -18.29 25.09
CA GLY A 456 27.45 -19.21 24.42
C GLY A 456 28.28 -18.58 23.30
N LEU A 457 28.50 -17.26 23.35
CA LEU A 457 29.30 -16.54 22.36
C LEU A 457 30.79 -16.78 22.59
N SER A 458 31.54 -17.04 21.52
CA SER A 458 33.00 -17.19 21.60
C SER A 458 33.70 -15.83 21.66
N ASP A 459 34.85 -15.74 22.33
CA ASP A 459 35.67 -14.52 22.41
C ASP A 459 36.00 -13.91 21.05
N LYS A 460 36.13 -14.74 20.01
CA LYS A 460 36.38 -14.28 18.64
C LYS A 460 35.17 -13.54 18.07
N ILE A 461 33.96 -14.04 18.32
CA ILE A 461 32.71 -13.40 17.89
C ILE A 461 32.47 -12.14 18.71
N VAL A 462 32.65 -12.20 20.03
CA VAL A 462 32.57 -11.01 20.91
C VAL A 462 33.45 -9.88 20.39
N LYS A 463 34.75 -10.14 20.16
CA LYS A 463 35.67 -9.12 19.62
C LYS A 463 35.29 -8.60 18.24
N GLN A 464 34.72 -9.46 17.39
CA GLN A 464 34.23 -9.04 16.08
C GLN A 464 33.04 -8.09 16.22
N LEU A 465 32.07 -8.42 17.08
CA LEU A 465 30.88 -7.60 17.35
C LEU A 465 31.25 -6.24 17.95
N GLU A 466 32.14 -6.22 18.94
CA GLU A 466 32.64 -4.97 19.56
C GLU A 466 33.37 -4.11 18.52
N SER A 467 34.26 -4.70 17.71
CA SER A 467 35.00 -3.98 16.67
C SER A 467 34.08 -3.41 15.57
N GLU A 468 33.02 -4.13 15.22
CA GLU A 468 32.03 -3.69 14.25
C GLU A 468 31.21 -2.52 14.81
N TYR A 469 30.79 -2.60 16.08
CA TYR A 469 30.16 -1.51 16.81
C TYR A 469 31.04 -0.25 16.87
N ASP A 470 32.29 -0.39 17.30
CA ASP A 470 33.23 0.72 17.42
C ASP A 470 33.48 1.40 16.06
N SER A 471 33.57 0.61 14.98
CA SER A 471 33.73 1.17 13.63
C SER A 471 32.53 1.96 13.14
N SER A 472 31.31 1.60 13.58
CA SER A 472 30.08 2.33 13.23
C SER A 472 30.01 3.71 13.92
N LEU A 473 30.64 3.87 15.09
CA LEU A 473 30.75 5.15 15.80
C LEU A 473 31.76 6.10 15.14
N GLU A 474 32.75 5.60 14.41
CA GLU A 474 33.74 6.41 13.69
C GLU A 474 33.21 6.97 12.35
N GLU A 475 32.11 6.42 11.82
CA GLU A 475 31.49 6.85 10.56
C GLU A 475 30.36 7.91 10.73
N GLU A 476 29.90 8.17 11.97
CA GLU A 476 29.00 9.28 12.34
C GLU A 476 29.75 10.60 12.61
#